data_AF-A0A164JMY3-F1
#
_entry.id   AF-A0A164JMY3-F1
#
_cell.length_a   1.000
_cell.length_b   1.000
_cell.length_c   1.000
_cell.angle_alpha   90.00
_cell.angle_beta   90.00
_cell.angle_gamma   90.00
#
_symmetry.space_group_name_H-M   'P 1'
#
loop_
_entity.id
_entity.type
_entity.pdbx_description
1 polymer ?
#
loop_
_entity_poly.entity_id
_entity_poly.type
_entity_poly.pdbx_seq_one_letter_code
_entity_poly.pdbx_strand_id
1 'polypeptide(L)'
;MGNKKTSAIWKFFELLSVNEKEIAVCCLCKTTVPYKGNTTNLWFHLERGDQLHKDEFAAISSLKQPATKRKRTESGPNRLLDGNDRDNNDDDVDANTSASSSRNSRTETGSQPYEMGGAYMKAILRSLAIFLVRGMHPLSMIEDKHFREFIKVIDSRIELPSRKTLSHTILPELYAEAKAKLQTELSQA
;
A
#
# COMPACT_ATOMS: atom_id res chain seq x y z
N MET A 1 -30.96 4.48 -4.78
CA MET A 1 -30.53 5.27 -3.60
C MET A 1 -29.69 4.35 -2.71
N GLY A 2 -28.36 4.48 -2.75
CA GLY A 2 -27.47 3.62 -1.96
C GLY A 2 -27.62 3.90 -0.46
N ASN A 3 -27.76 2.86 0.36
CA ASN A 3 -27.84 2.98 1.80
C ASN A 3 -26.60 3.70 2.33
N LYS A 4 -26.79 4.90 2.88
CA LYS A 4 -25.72 5.67 3.52
C LYS A 4 -25.22 4.85 4.70
N LYS A 5 -23.96 4.44 4.66
CA LYS A 5 -23.33 3.69 5.74
C LYS A 5 -23.31 4.58 6.99
N THR A 6 -23.98 4.15 8.05
CA THR A 6 -24.33 5.00 9.20
C THR A 6 -23.27 5.01 10.31
N SER A 7 -22.34 4.06 10.31
CA SER A 7 -21.36 3.91 11.39
C SER A 7 -20.19 4.89 11.25
N ALA A 8 -19.81 5.55 12.34
CA ALA A 8 -18.70 6.52 12.39
C ALA A 8 -17.35 5.95 11.92
N ILE A 9 -17.17 4.63 12.01
CA ILE A 9 -16.00 3.89 11.52
C ILE A 9 -15.72 4.11 10.02
N TRP A 10 -16.73 4.39 9.20
CA TRP A 10 -16.57 4.59 7.75
C TRP A 10 -15.84 5.87 7.37
N LYS A 11 -15.56 6.76 8.33
CA LYS A 11 -14.66 7.90 8.11
C LYS A 11 -13.21 7.47 7.84
N PHE A 12 -12.85 6.26 8.25
CA PHE A 12 -11.47 5.76 8.20
C PHE A 12 -11.29 4.56 7.28
N PHE A 13 -12.36 4.12 6.61
CA PHE A 13 -12.34 2.95 5.75
C PHE A 13 -13.06 3.23 4.44
N GLU A 14 -12.39 2.86 3.35
CA GLU A 14 -12.97 2.85 2.00
C GLU A 14 -13.36 1.42 1.64
N LEU A 15 -14.51 1.22 1.00
CA LEU A 15 -14.93 -0.10 0.56
C LEU A 15 -14.59 -0.28 -0.91
N LEU A 16 -13.84 -1.33 -1.22
CA LEU A 16 -13.50 -1.75 -2.56
C LEU A 16 -14.16 -3.10 -2.86
N SER A 17 -14.64 -3.26 -4.09
CA SER A 17 -15.09 -4.56 -4.59
C SER A 17 -13.97 -5.14 -5.44
N VAL A 18 -13.35 -6.23 -4.97
CA VAL A 18 -12.31 -6.95 -5.71
C VAL A 18 -12.78 -8.39 -5.88
N ASN A 19 -12.90 -8.84 -7.12
CA ASN A 19 -13.34 -10.20 -7.46
C ASN A 19 -14.67 -10.58 -6.76
N GLU A 20 -15.69 -9.72 -6.90
CA GLU A 20 -17.04 -9.91 -6.31
C GLU A 20 -17.09 -9.93 -4.77
N LYS A 21 -15.97 -9.64 -4.10
CA LYS A 21 -15.89 -9.56 -2.64
C LYS A 21 -15.70 -8.12 -2.19
N GLU A 22 -16.49 -7.72 -1.21
CA GLU A 22 -16.37 -6.43 -0.55
C GLU A 22 -15.24 -6.45 0.49
N ILE A 23 -14.24 -5.59 0.31
CA ILE A 23 -13.07 -5.47 1.18
C ILE A 23 -12.98 -4.01 1.64
N ALA A 24 -12.75 -3.80 2.95
CA ALA A 24 -12.56 -2.47 3.51
C ALA A 24 -11.07 -2.16 3.61
N VAL A 25 -10.62 -1.03 3.07
CA VAL A 25 -9.23 -0.55 3.15
C VAL A 25 -9.15 0.55 4.19
N CYS A 26 -8.25 0.39 5.16
CA CYS A 26 -8.00 1.42 6.17
C CYS A 26 -7.27 2.61 5.54
N CYS A 27 -7.81 3.83 5.68
CA CYS A 27 -7.20 5.02 5.12
C CYS A 27 -5.90 5.42 5.84
N LEU A 28 -5.70 4.96 7.08
CA LEU A 28 -4.59 5.31 7.97
C LEU A 28 -3.34 4.45 7.72
N CYS A 29 -3.50 3.13 7.63
CA CYS A 29 -2.37 2.20 7.43
C CYS A 29 -2.43 1.43 6.10
N LYS A 30 -3.44 1.70 5.25
CA LYS A 30 -3.68 1.03 3.96
C LYS A 30 -3.86 -0.49 4.03
N THR A 31 -4.02 -1.05 5.23
CA THR A 31 -4.29 -2.48 5.41
C THR A 31 -5.70 -2.82 4.94
N THR A 32 -5.83 -3.94 4.24
CA THR A 32 -7.12 -4.48 3.78
C THR A 32 -7.73 -5.37 4.86
N VAL A 33 -9.01 -5.15 5.14
CA VAL A 33 -9.80 -5.85 6.15
C VAL A 33 -11.03 -6.43 5.47
N PRO A 34 -11.30 -7.74 5.59
CA PRO A 34 -12.47 -8.35 4.96
C PRO A 34 -13.75 -7.78 5.55
N TYR A 35 -14.65 -7.29 4.69
CA TYR A 35 -15.96 -6.78 5.09
C TYR A 35 -17.03 -7.85 4.85
N LYS A 36 -17.64 -8.33 5.93
CA LYS A 36 -18.66 -9.39 5.89
C LYS A 36 -20.02 -8.86 6.36
N GLY A 37 -20.41 -7.68 5.88
CA GLY A 37 -21.70 -7.06 6.19
C GLY A 37 -21.83 -6.42 7.59
N ASN A 38 -20.76 -6.38 8.39
CA ASN A 38 -20.71 -5.65 9.65
C ASN A 38 -19.35 -4.94 9.83
N THR A 39 -19.28 -4.02 10.79
CA THR A 39 -18.10 -3.19 11.05
C THR A 39 -17.19 -3.72 12.15
N THR A 40 -17.47 -4.90 12.72
CA THR A 40 -16.71 -5.46 13.85
C THR A 40 -15.23 -5.66 13.52
N ASN A 41 -14.93 -6.14 12.30
CA ASN A 41 -13.55 -6.33 11.85
C ASN A 41 -12.79 -4.99 11.72
N LEU A 42 -13.49 -3.91 11.33
CA LEU A 42 -12.91 -2.58 11.18
C LEU A 42 -12.56 -1.99 12.55
N TRP A 43 -13.42 -2.21 13.55
CA TRP A 43 -13.14 -1.82 14.94
C TRP A 43 -11.95 -2.58 15.52
N PHE A 44 -11.88 -3.90 15.34
CA PHE A 44 -10.74 -4.70 15.80
C PHE A 44 -9.42 -4.26 15.15
N HIS A 45 -9.47 -3.85 13.88
CA HIS A 45 -8.30 -3.33 13.19
C HIS A 45 -7.79 -2.02 13.81
N LEU A 46 -8.68 -1.09 14.15
CA LEU A 46 -8.30 0.15 14.85
C LEU A 46 -7.84 -0.10 16.29
N GLU A 47 -8.43 -1.08 16.98
CA GLU A 47 -8.10 -1.44 18.36
C GLU A 47 -6.73 -2.14 18.50
N ARG A 48 -6.35 -2.93 17.49
CA ARG A 48 -5.14 -3.78 17.53
C ARG A 48 -3.99 -3.28 16.67
N GLY A 49 -4.21 -2.36 15.74
CA GLY A 49 -3.11 -1.78 14.97
C GLY A 49 -2.24 -0.90 15.86
N ASP A 50 -0.93 -0.95 15.63
CA ASP A 50 0.10 -0.24 16.39
C ASP A 50 -0.12 1.30 16.46
N GLN A 51 0.84 2.01 17.05
CA GLN A 51 0.84 3.45 17.41
C GLN A 51 0.13 4.41 16.42
N LEU A 52 0.03 4.09 15.13
CA LEU A 52 -0.72 4.86 14.12
C LEU A 52 -2.24 4.98 14.37
N HIS A 53 -2.88 4.04 15.08
CA HIS A 53 -4.34 4.03 15.24
C HIS A 53 -4.82 4.50 16.62
N LYS A 54 -3.93 4.71 17.59
CA LYS A 54 -4.31 5.02 18.98
C LYS A 54 -5.10 6.32 19.11
N ASP A 55 -4.65 7.37 18.41
CA ASP A 55 -5.27 8.70 18.50
C ASP A 55 -6.66 8.72 17.83
N GLU A 56 -6.78 8.07 16.67
CA GLU A 56 -8.04 7.97 15.93
C GLU A 56 -9.03 6.98 16.58
N PHE A 57 -8.55 5.87 17.15
CA PHE A 57 -9.40 4.96 17.92
C PHE A 57 -9.96 5.62 19.18
N ALA A 58 -9.16 6.44 19.88
CA ALA A 58 -9.63 7.24 21.01
C ALA A 58 -10.74 8.22 20.59
N ALA A 59 -10.60 8.86 19.41
CA ALA A 59 -11.60 9.78 18.87
C ALA A 59 -12.95 9.11 18.53
N ILE A 60 -12.95 7.86 18.06
CA ILE A 60 -14.18 7.16 17.64
C ILE A 60 -14.78 6.32 18.78
N SER A 61 -13.97 5.78 19.69
CA SER A 61 -14.46 5.00 20.84
C SER A 61 -15.42 5.81 21.73
N SER A 62 -15.19 7.12 21.84
CA SER A 62 -16.05 8.09 22.54
C SER A 62 -17.41 8.30 21.88
N LEU A 63 -17.58 7.92 20.61
CA LEU A 63 -18.84 8.00 19.83
C LEU A 63 -19.57 6.66 19.73
N LYS A 64 -19.06 5.60 20.40
CA LYS A 64 -19.66 4.26 20.36
C LYS A 64 -21.00 4.28 21.11
N GLN A 65 -22.11 4.37 20.36
CA GLN A 65 -23.45 4.23 20.94
C GLN A 65 -23.65 2.80 21.48
N PRO A 66 -24.34 2.62 22.63
CA PRO A 66 -24.65 1.31 23.16
C PRO A 66 -25.58 0.55 22.20
N ALA A 67 -25.21 -0.69 21.88
CA ALA A 67 -25.95 -1.54 20.95
C ALA A 67 -27.35 -1.88 21.49
N THR A 68 -28.40 -1.48 20.78
CA THR A 68 -29.76 -1.98 21.04
C THR A 68 -29.88 -3.40 20.48
N LYS A 69 -30.27 -4.36 21.34
CA LYS A 69 -30.56 -5.75 20.96
C LYS A 69 -31.64 -5.77 19.88
N ARG A 70 -31.30 -6.19 18.65
CA ARG A 70 -32.30 -6.52 17.62
C ARG A 70 -32.46 -8.03 17.50
N LYS A 71 -33.71 -8.44 17.70
CA LYS A 71 -34.28 -9.79 17.78
C LYS A 71 -34.15 -10.48 16.41
N ARG A 72 -33.66 -11.71 16.43
CA ARG A 72 -33.60 -12.65 15.29
C ARG A 72 -35.05 -13.07 14.97
N THR A 73 -35.49 -12.92 13.73
CA THR A 73 -36.74 -13.52 13.25
C THR A 73 -36.42 -14.56 12.19
N GLU A 74 -36.78 -15.78 12.54
CA GLU A 74 -36.79 -16.99 11.73
C GLU A 74 -37.95 -16.91 10.74
N SER A 75 -37.73 -17.28 9.46
CA SER A 75 -38.71 -17.91 8.54
C SER A 75 -38.09 -18.03 7.14
N GLY A 76 -37.95 -19.27 6.63
CA GLY A 76 -37.82 -19.56 5.19
C GLY A 76 -39.16 -19.40 4.46
N PRO A 77 -39.35 -19.81 3.17
CA PRO A 77 -38.85 -21.09 2.62
C PRO A 77 -38.40 -21.13 1.13
N ASN A 78 -37.66 -22.21 0.80
CA ASN A 78 -37.53 -23.01 -0.44
C ASN A 78 -37.84 -22.47 -1.86
N ARG A 79 -36.88 -22.73 -2.79
CA ARG A 79 -37.04 -23.32 -4.16
C ARG A 79 -35.61 -23.70 -4.63
N LEU A 80 -35.14 -24.94 -4.54
CA LEU A 80 -35.37 -26.15 -5.36
C LEU A 80 -35.15 -25.99 -6.88
N LEU A 81 -34.10 -26.70 -7.34
CA LEU A 81 -33.81 -27.33 -8.66
C LEU A 81 -33.50 -26.35 -9.81
N ASP A 82 -32.51 -26.57 -10.68
CA ASP A 82 -32.33 -27.74 -11.54
C ASP A 82 -30.91 -27.77 -12.16
N GLY A 83 -30.40 -28.96 -12.47
CA GLY A 83 -29.14 -29.17 -13.19
C GLY A 83 -29.38 -29.62 -14.63
N ASN A 84 -28.36 -29.44 -15.48
CA ASN A 84 -27.96 -30.26 -16.64
C ASN A 84 -26.77 -29.51 -17.30
N ASP A 85 -25.57 -30.08 -17.43
CA ASP A 85 -25.10 -31.20 -18.27
C ASP A 85 -25.15 -30.95 -19.78
N ARG A 86 -24.03 -31.33 -20.43
CA ARG A 86 -23.74 -31.57 -21.88
C ARG A 86 -23.16 -30.40 -22.68
N ASP A 87 -22.25 -30.57 -23.63
CA ASP A 87 -21.35 -31.64 -24.12
C ASP A 87 -20.63 -30.95 -25.30
N ASN A 88 -19.30 -30.89 -25.32
CA ASN A 88 -18.41 -31.52 -26.29
C ASN A 88 -18.12 -30.84 -27.65
N ASN A 89 -16.86 -31.09 -28.04
CA ASN A 89 -16.19 -31.09 -29.33
C ASN A 89 -15.55 -29.78 -29.81
N ASP A 90 -14.21 -29.71 -29.88
CA ASP A 90 -13.26 -30.31 -30.84
C ASP A 90 -13.27 -29.55 -32.17
N ASP A 91 -12.15 -28.91 -32.50
CA ASP A 91 -11.45 -29.13 -33.77
C ASP A 91 -10.12 -28.36 -33.79
N ASP A 92 -9.09 -29.14 -34.10
CA ASP A 92 -7.71 -28.90 -34.51
C ASP A 92 -7.58 -27.80 -35.61
N VAL A 93 -6.45 -27.08 -35.73
CA VAL A 93 -5.38 -27.30 -36.75
C VAL A 93 -4.26 -26.24 -36.65
N ASP A 94 -3.05 -26.76 -36.47
CA ASP A 94 -1.77 -26.51 -37.14
C ASP A 94 -1.19 -25.12 -37.57
N ALA A 95 0.05 -24.96 -37.10
CA ALA A 95 1.30 -24.74 -37.86
C ALA A 95 1.62 -23.40 -38.58
N ASN A 96 2.57 -22.69 -37.96
CA ASN A 96 3.89 -22.26 -38.47
C ASN A 96 3.96 -21.42 -39.77
N THR A 97 4.48 -20.18 -39.67
CA THR A 97 5.35 -19.58 -40.71
C THR A 97 6.19 -18.46 -40.10
N SER A 98 7.51 -18.66 -40.13
CA SER A 98 8.51 -17.62 -39.92
C SER A 98 8.65 -16.78 -41.19
N ALA A 99 8.54 -15.45 -41.08
CA ALA A 99 9.07 -14.54 -42.10
C ALA A 99 9.47 -13.21 -41.44
N SER A 100 10.78 -12.99 -41.36
CA SER A 100 11.41 -11.74 -41.01
C SER A 100 11.05 -10.64 -42.02
N SER A 101 10.62 -9.47 -41.54
CA SER A 101 10.88 -8.17 -42.18
C SER A 101 10.60 -7.01 -41.21
N SER A 102 11.65 -6.61 -40.52
CA SER A 102 12.19 -5.24 -40.47
C SER A 102 11.22 -4.04 -40.61
N ARG A 103 11.27 -3.18 -39.57
CA ARG A 103 10.86 -1.75 -39.45
C ARG A 103 9.43 -1.55 -38.91
N ASN A 104 9.21 -0.98 -37.72
CA ASN A 104 9.90 0.15 -37.11
C ASN A 104 10.32 -0.11 -35.66
N SER A 105 11.63 0.03 -35.41
CA SER A 105 12.18 0.38 -34.10
C SER A 105 11.64 1.76 -33.71
N ARG A 106 10.52 1.79 -32.98
CA ARG A 106 10.29 2.89 -32.06
C ARG A 106 11.31 2.74 -30.96
N THR A 107 12.23 3.68 -30.91
CA THR A 107 13.24 3.83 -29.88
C THR A 107 12.59 3.67 -28.51
N GLU A 108 12.74 2.49 -27.92
CA GLU A 108 12.75 2.34 -26.48
C GLU A 108 13.84 3.31 -26.02
N THR A 109 13.42 4.41 -25.42
CA THR A 109 14.33 5.27 -24.69
C THR A 109 14.84 4.40 -23.55
N GLY A 110 15.97 3.73 -23.79
CA GLY A 110 16.77 3.07 -22.77
C GLY A 110 17.15 4.13 -21.76
N SER A 111 16.26 4.33 -20.79
CA SER A 111 16.39 5.40 -19.83
C SER A 111 17.54 5.01 -18.92
N GLN A 112 18.65 5.70 -19.07
CA GLN A 112 19.85 5.47 -18.27
C GLN A 112 19.47 5.55 -16.78
N PRO A 113 20.06 4.70 -15.92
CA PRO A 113 19.90 4.82 -14.49
C PRO A 113 20.21 6.24 -14.04
N TYR A 114 19.46 6.73 -13.05
CA TYR A 114 19.72 8.06 -12.50
C TYR A 114 21.14 8.14 -11.96
N GLU A 115 21.86 9.18 -12.34
CA GLU A 115 23.17 9.46 -11.76
C GLU A 115 23.03 9.58 -10.23
N MET A 116 23.83 8.81 -9.49
CA MET A 116 23.77 8.76 -8.03
C MET A 116 24.07 10.13 -7.38
N GLY A 117 24.81 11.00 -8.09
CA GLY A 117 25.10 12.37 -7.69
C GLY A 117 24.08 13.42 -8.12
N GLY A 118 23.08 13.05 -8.93
CA GLY A 118 22.07 13.96 -9.46
C GLY A 118 21.17 14.54 -8.37
N ALA A 119 20.69 15.78 -8.56
CA ALA A 119 19.84 16.47 -7.59
C ALA A 119 18.58 15.65 -7.24
N TYR A 120 17.98 14.99 -8.25
CA TYR A 120 16.82 14.13 -8.07
C TYR A 120 17.13 12.91 -7.19
N MET A 121 18.23 12.21 -7.47
CA MET A 121 18.63 11.02 -6.71
C MET A 121 18.98 11.39 -5.26
N LYS A 122 19.70 12.49 -5.05
CA LYS A 122 19.96 13.02 -3.70
C LYS A 122 18.67 13.32 -2.94
N ALA A 123 17.65 13.89 -3.58
CA ALA A 123 16.37 14.15 -2.95
C ALA A 123 15.63 12.86 -2.54
N ILE A 124 15.65 11.82 -3.39
CA ILE A 124 15.09 10.50 -3.07
C ILE A 124 15.82 9.90 -1.88
N LEU A 125 17.16 9.86 -1.93
CA LEU A 125 17.99 9.25 -0.89
C LEU A 125 17.84 9.96 0.46
N ARG A 126 17.74 11.28 0.43
CA ARG A 126 17.43 12.09 1.61
C ARG A 126 16.07 11.75 2.19
N SER A 127 15.04 11.65 1.36
CA SER A 127 13.68 11.29 1.79
C SER A 127 13.64 9.89 2.39
N LEU A 128 14.34 8.94 1.77
CA LEU A 128 14.49 7.57 2.27
C LEU A 128 15.21 7.54 3.61
N ALA A 129 16.31 8.28 3.77
CA ALA A 129 17.03 8.35 5.04
C ALA A 129 16.17 8.93 6.17
N ILE A 130 15.38 9.99 5.89
CA ILE A 130 14.43 10.56 6.86
C ILE A 130 13.35 9.54 7.22
N PHE A 131 12.79 8.82 6.24
CA PHE A 131 11.81 7.75 6.47
C PHE A 131 12.37 6.66 7.40
N LEU A 132 13.59 6.20 7.14
CA LEU A 132 14.23 5.16 7.96
C LEU A 132 14.49 5.65 9.39
N VAL A 133 15.05 6.85 9.56
CA VAL A 133 15.39 7.38 10.89
C VAL A 133 14.14 7.71 11.70
N ARG A 134 13.16 8.39 11.08
CA ARG A 134 11.93 8.79 11.78
C ARG A 134 11.01 7.61 12.07
N GLY A 135 11.03 6.59 11.22
CA GLY A 135 10.33 5.32 11.42
C GLY A 135 11.11 4.29 12.24
N MET A 136 12.34 4.60 12.69
CA MET A 136 13.23 3.66 13.40
C MET A 136 13.42 2.32 12.66
N HIS A 137 13.43 2.36 11.32
CA HIS A 137 13.61 1.17 10.51
C HIS A 137 15.09 0.77 10.43
N PRO A 138 15.40 -0.54 10.40
CA PRO A 138 16.76 -1.00 10.24
C PRO A 138 17.31 -0.57 8.87
N LEU A 139 18.57 -0.12 8.83
CA LEU A 139 19.19 0.35 7.59
C LEU A 139 19.32 -0.76 6.53
N SER A 140 19.26 -2.03 6.92
CA SER A 140 19.23 -3.18 6.01
C SER A 140 17.99 -3.24 5.13
N MET A 141 16.92 -2.50 5.46
CA MET A 141 15.69 -2.45 4.66
C MET A 141 15.95 -2.04 3.21
N ILE A 142 16.92 -1.15 2.96
CA ILE A 142 17.25 -0.71 1.60
C ILE A 142 17.96 -1.80 0.78
N GLU A 143 18.50 -2.81 1.44
CA GLU A 143 19.16 -3.97 0.84
C GLU A 143 18.21 -5.17 0.72
N ASP A 144 17.00 -5.10 1.29
CA ASP A 144 16.01 -6.14 1.16
C ASP A 144 15.59 -6.33 -0.31
N LYS A 145 15.49 -7.60 -0.71
CA LYS A 145 15.17 -7.98 -2.09
C LYS A 145 13.82 -7.44 -2.53
N HIS A 146 12.79 -7.61 -1.71
CA HIS A 146 11.41 -7.24 -2.06
C HIS A 146 11.26 -5.72 -2.05
N PHE A 147 11.94 -5.03 -1.14
CA PHE A 147 11.98 -3.57 -1.15
C PHE A 147 12.63 -3.01 -2.43
N ARG A 148 13.75 -3.59 -2.88
CA ARG A 148 14.39 -3.19 -4.14
C ARG A 148 13.50 -3.45 -5.35
N GLU A 149 12.82 -4.59 -5.38
CA GLU A 149 11.89 -4.93 -6.44
C GLU A 149 10.69 -3.96 -6.48
N PHE A 150 10.15 -3.60 -5.32
CA PHE A 150 9.13 -2.57 -5.19
C PHE A 150 9.57 -1.21 -5.75
N ILE A 151 10.78 -0.74 -5.41
CA ILE A 151 11.30 0.53 -5.93
C ILE A 151 11.48 0.47 -7.45
N LYS A 152 11.93 -0.66 -8.01
CA LYS A 152 12.05 -0.83 -9.46
C LYS A 152 10.70 -0.78 -10.19
N VAL A 153 9.62 -1.25 -9.56
CA VAL A 153 8.26 -1.12 -10.10
C VAL A 153 7.80 0.33 -10.09
N ILE A 154 8.17 1.11 -9.08
CA ILE A 154 7.86 2.55 -9.02
C ILE A 154 8.63 3.33 -10.09
N ASP A 155 9.95 3.15 -10.14
CA ASP A 155 10.81 3.72 -11.17
C ASP A 155 12.05 2.85 -11.34
N SER A 156 12.16 2.21 -12.50
CA SER A 156 13.23 1.27 -12.83
C SER A 156 14.61 1.93 -12.93
N ARG A 157 14.66 3.26 -13.01
CA ARG A 157 15.91 4.04 -13.11
C ARG A 157 16.52 4.34 -11.75
N ILE A 158 15.79 4.08 -10.65
CA ILE A 158 16.28 4.31 -9.29
C ILE A 158 17.10 3.11 -8.85
N GLU A 159 18.41 3.32 -8.71
CA GLU A 159 19.30 2.32 -8.10
C GLU A 159 19.58 2.66 -6.64
N LEU A 160 18.99 1.88 -5.73
CA LEU A 160 19.22 2.10 -4.30
C LEU A 160 20.66 1.81 -3.91
N PRO A 161 21.32 2.72 -3.17
CA PRO A 161 22.70 2.54 -2.74
C PRO A 161 22.81 1.43 -1.69
N SER A 162 24.05 1.13 -1.32
CA SER A 162 24.32 0.21 -0.21
C SER A 162 23.99 0.84 1.13
N ARG A 163 23.73 -0.01 2.13
CA ARG A 163 23.59 0.38 3.54
C ARG A 163 24.80 1.18 4.03
N LYS A 164 26.00 0.85 3.54
CA LYS A 164 27.24 1.55 3.89
C LYS A 164 27.20 3.00 3.41
N THR A 165 26.78 3.25 2.18
CA THR A 165 26.63 4.61 1.63
C THR A 165 25.64 5.42 2.46
N LEU A 166 24.51 4.82 2.84
CA LEU A 166 23.53 5.49 3.68
C LEU A 166 24.08 5.80 5.07
N SER A 167 24.80 4.86 5.69
CA SER A 167 25.39 5.01 7.02
C SER A 167 26.59 5.97 7.09
N HIS A 168 27.47 5.97 6.08
CA HIS A 168 28.75 6.69 6.12
C HIS A 168 28.76 8.00 5.35
N THR A 169 27.78 8.23 4.48
CA THR A 169 27.73 9.44 3.64
C THR A 169 26.46 10.22 3.91
N ILE A 170 25.30 9.62 3.69
CA ILE A 170 24.01 10.33 3.71
C ILE A 170 23.61 10.73 5.14
N LEU A 171 23.66 9.79 6.09
CA LEU A 171 23.26 10.08 7.48
C LEU A 171 24.17 11.10 8.17
N PRO A 172 25.51 11.05 8.05
CA PRO A 172 26.38 12.08 8.60
C PRO A 172 26.11 13.47 8.02
N GLU A 173 25.84 13.57 6.71
CA GLU A 173 25.48 14.84 6.06
C GLU A 173 24.17 15.40 6.63
N LEU A 174 23.13 14.56 6.77
CA LEU A 174 21.86 14.97 7.36
C LEU A 174 21.99 15.38 8.82
N TYR A 175 22.83 14.69 9.59
CA TYR A 175 23.12 15.06 10.98
C TYR A 175 23.83 16.41 11.06
N ALA A 176 24.85 16.63 10.24
CA ALA A 176 25.59 17.90 10.21
C ALA A 176 24.67 19.08 9.89
N GLU A 177 23.76 18.91 8.92
CA GLU A 177 22.77 19.94 8.58
C GLU A 177 21.78 20.19 9.71
N ALA A 178 21.23 19.14 10.31
CA ALA A 178 20.30 19.28 11.44
C ALA A 178 20.98 19.96 12.64
N LYS A 179 22.23 19.60 12.93
CA LYS A 179 23.05 20.23 13.97
C LYS A 179 23.28 21.71 13.68
N ALA A 180 23.63 22.06 12.44
CA ALA A 180 23.86 23.45 12.05
C ALA A 180 22.60 24.30 12.23
N LYS A 181 21.42 23.79 11.80
CA LYS A 181 20.14 24.47 12.00
C LYS A 181 19.86 24.73 13.48
N LEU A 182 20.01 23.68 14.31
CA LEU A 182 19.80 23.80 15.75
C LEU A 182 20.77 24.80 16.40
N GLN A 183 22.03 24.84 15.97
CA GLN A 183 23.00 25.82 16.45
C GLN A 183 22.61 27.26 16.06
N THR A 184 22.12 27.47 14.84
CA THR A 184 21.63 28.79 14.41
C THR A 184 20.42 29.22 15.24
N GLU A 185 19.44 28.32 15.43
CA GLU A 185 18.26 28.59 16.25
C GLU A 185 18.64 28.93 17.71
N LEU A 186 19.57 28.18 18.31
CA LEU A 186 20.06 28.44 19.66
C LEU A 186 20.86 29.74 19.78
N SER A 187 21.51 30.22 18.71
CA SER A 187 22.25 31.49 18.72
C SER A 187 21.36 32.72 18.53
N GLN A 188 20.14 32.52 18.02
CA GLN A 188 19.15 33.56 17.77
C GLN A 188 18.13 33.69 18.91
N ALA A 189 18.12 32.73 19.83
CA ALA A 189 17.32 32.71 21.06
C ALA A 189 18.08 33.36 22.23
#